data_AF-A0AAX3J309-F1
#
_entry.id   AF-A0AAX3J309-F1
#
_cell.length_a   1.000
_cell.length_b   1.000
_cell.length_c   1.000
_cell.angle_alpha   90.00
_cell.angle_beta   90.00
_cell.angle_gamma   90.00
#
_symmetry.space_group_name_H-M   'P 1'
#
loop_
_entity.id
_entity.type
_entity.pdbx_description
1 polymer ?
#
loop_
_entity_poly.entity_id
_entity_poly.type
_entity_poly.pdbx_seq_one_letter_code
_entity_poly.pdbx_strand_id
1 'polypeptide(L)' 'MANKLTEKQKATLWQQRRSASYQASCRLEGFSHNEPAVKGDEAAARLASLRRQYGL' A
#
# COMPACT_ATOMS: atom_id res chain seq x y z
N MET A 1 25.77 8.74 -12.37
CA MET A 1 24.77 7.80 -12.94
C MET A 1 24.43 6.63 -12.01
N ALA A 2 25.39 6.04 -11.28
CA ALA A 2 25.13 4.94 -10.33
C ALA A 2 24.13 5.30 -9.21
N ASN A 3 24.24 6.50 -8.62
CA ASN A 3 23.36 6.96 -7.54
C ASN A 3 21.87 7.06 -7.98
N LYS A 4 21.60 7.49 -9.21
CA LYS A 4 20.24 7.58 -9.74
C LYS A 4 19.59 6.20 -9.93
N LEU A 5 20.39 5.20 -10.30
CA LEU A 5 19.91 3.82 -10.43
C LEU A 5 19.59 3.21 -9.06
N THR A 6 20.45 3.43 -8.06
CA THR A 6 20.24 2.93 -6.70
C THR A 6 19.01 3.53 -6.04
N GLU A 7 18.74 4.82 -6.24
CA GLU A 7 17.52 5.45 -5.72
C GLU A 7 16.25 4.87 -6.38
N LYS A 8 16.28 4.62 -7.69
CA LYS A 8 15.16 3.96 -8.39
C LYS A 8 14.94 2.53 -7.88
N GLN A 9 16.02 1.78 -7.63
CA GLN A 9 15.95 0.43 -7.09
C GLN A 9 15.35 0.41 -5.68
N LYS A 10 15.75 1.34 -4.80
CA LYS A 10 15.15 1.48 -3.46
C LYS A 10 13.66 1.80 -3.53
N ALA A 11 13.27 2.77 -4.36
CA ALA A 11 11.87 3.14 -4.54
C ALA A 11 11.03 1.95 -5.05
N THR A 12 11.57 1.19 -6.01
CA THR A 12 10.92 0.00 -6.57
C THR A 12 10.73 -1.07 -5.50
N LEU A 13 11.78 -1.36 -4.72
CA LEU A 13 11.74 -2.34 -3.65
C LEU A 13 10.72 -1.96 -2.57
N TRP A 14 10.67 -0.68 -2.19
CA TRP A 14 9.68 -0.18 -1.25
C TRP A 14 8.26 -0.35 -1.77
N GLN A 15 7.99 0.03 -3.03
CA GLN A 15 6.67 -0.09 -3.64
C GLN A 15 6.19 -1.55 -3.72
N GLN A 16 7.10 -2.49 -3.94
CA GLN A 16 6.80 -3.92 -3.94
C GLN A 16 6.45 -4.47 -2.55
N ARG A 17 7.08 -3.98 -1.49
CA ARG A 17 6.97 -4.57 -0.13
C ARG A 17 5.98 -3.84 0.79
N ARG A 18 5.73 -2.54 0.58
CA ARG A 18 4.96 -1.70 1.51
C ARG A 18 3.61 -2.29 1.94
N SER A 19 2.84 -2.85 1.02
CA SER A 19 1.51 -3.40 1.33
C SER A 19 1.59 -4.68 2.15
N ALA A 20 2.52 -5.58 1.82
CA ALA A 20 2.74 -6.81 2.57
C ALA A 20 3.27 -6.52 3.98
N SER A 21 4.19 -5.55 4.10
CA SER A 21 4.69 -5.08 5.40
C SER A 21 3.57 -4.47 6.26
N TYR A 22 2.70 -3.63 5.66
CA TYR A 22 1.56 -3.07 6.37
C TYR A 22 0.59 -4.16 6.86
N GLN A 23 0.23 -5.11 6.00
CA GLN A 23 -0.66 -6.20 6.38
C GLN A 23 -0.05 -7.07 7.50
N ALA A 24 1.26 -7.36 7.43
CA ALA A 24 1.95 -8.08 8.49
C ALA A 24 1.94 -7.29 9.81
N SER A 25 2.15 -5.98 9.76
CA SER A 25 2.04 -5.09 10.93
C SER A 25 0.66 -5.16 11.57
N CYS A 26 -0.40 -5.07 10.77
CA CYS A 26 -1.77 -5.16 11.27
C CYS A 26 -2.07 -6.52 11.93
N ARG A 27 -1.50 -7.62 11.43
CA ARG A 27 -1.64 -8.94 12.07
C ARG A 27 -0.97 -8.99 13.44
N LEU A 28 0.12 -8.25 13.66
CA LEU A 28 0.74 -8.15 14.99
C LEU A 28 -0.19 -7.48 16.00
N GLU A 29 -1.08 -6.60 15.54
CA GLU A 29 -2.12 -5.95 16.34
C GLU A 29 -3.43 -6.75 16.38
N GLY A 30 -3.47 -7.95 15.80
CA GLY A 30 -4.66 -8.81 15.75
C GLY A 30 -5.68 -8.43 14.68
N PHE A 31 -5.39 -7.46 13.81
CA PHE A 31 -6.28 -7.08 12.71
C PHE A 31 -6.06 -7.96 11.47
N SER A 32 -7.14 -8.56 10.96
CA SER A 32 -7.15 -9.26 9.67
C SER A 32 -7.87 -8.42 8.62
N HIS A 33 -7.24 -8.25 7.46
CA HIS A 33 -7.82 -7.51 6.33
C HIS A 33 -8.58 -8.47 5.43
N ASN A 34 -9.87 -8.20 5.20
CA ASN A 34 -10.70 -8.96 4.26
C ASN A 34 -10.53 -8.51 2.80
N GLU A 35 -10.00 -7.32 2.57
CA GLU A 35 -9.91 -6.76 1.22
C GLU A 35 -8.58 -7.15 0.55
N PRO A 36 -8.60 -7.60 -0.72
CA PRO A 36 -7.38 -7.89 -1.47
C PRO A 36 -6.52 -6.64 -1.61
N ALA A 37 -5.19 -6.83 -1.66
CA ALA A 37 -4.24 -5.73 -1.79
C ALA A 37 -4.51 -4.92 -3.08
N VAL A 38 -5.04 -3.71 -2.92
CA VAL A 38 -5.35 -2.80 -4.04
C VAL A 38 -4.05 -2.21 -4.57
N LYS A 39 -3.85 -2.24 -5.90
CA LYS A 39 -2.61 -1.80 -6.54
C LYS A 39 -2.67 -0.30 -6.86
N GLY A 40 -1.66 0.45 -6.43
CA GLY A 40 -1.33 1.80 -6.92
C GLY A 40 -2.54 2.71 -7.13
N ASP A 41 -2.83 3.02 -8.39
CA ASP A 41 -3.85 4.00 -8.81
C ASP A 41 -5.28 3.58 -8.42
N GLU A 42 -5.55 2.27 -8.33
CA GLU A 42 -6.83 1.74 -7.87
C GLU A 42 -7.05 2.04 -6.37
N ALA A 43 -5.98 2.20 -5.59
CA ALA A 43 -6.10 2.47 -4.15
C ALA A 43 -6.69 3.86 -3.90
N ALA A 44 -6.31 4.86 -4.72
CA ALA A 44 -6.86 6.21 -4.60
C ALA A 44 -8.35 6.25 -4.96
N ALA A 45 -8.74 5.57 -6.06
CA ALA A 45 -10.13 5.44 -6.46
C ALA A 45 -10.96 4.69 -5.39
N ARG A 46 -10.40 3.62 -4.82
CA ARG A 46 -11.06 2.86 -3.75
C ARG A 46 -11.25 3.69 -2.49
N LEU A 47 -10.22 4.44 -2.07
CA LEU A 47 -10.32 5.38 -0.94
C LEU A 47 -11.39 6.45 -1.20
N ALA A 48 -11.47 7.01 -2.41
CA ALA A 48 -12.50 7.98 -2.76
C ALA A 48 -13.92 7.39 -2.76
N SER A 49 -14.07 6.09 -3.09
CA SER A 49 -15.34 5.37 -2.97
C SER A 49 -15.70 5.14 -1.50
N LEU A 50 -14.77 4.62 -0.68
CA LEU A 50 -14.98 4.39 0.75
C LEU A 50 -15.34 5.67 1.51
N ARG A 51 -14.66 6.79 1.21
CA ARG A 51 -14.99 8.11 1.79
C ARG A 51 -16.40 8.58 1.45
N ARG A 52 -16.94 8.22 0.28
CA ARG A 52 -18.32 8.53 -0.09
C ARG A 52 -19.32 7.59 0.57
N GLN A 53 -18.96 6.32 0.76
CA GLN A 53 -19.82 5.29 1.37
C GLN A 53 -19.97 5.47 2.88
N TYR A 54 -18.88 5.80 3.56
CA TYR A 54 -18.81 5.92 5.02
C TYR A 54 -18.62 7.37 5.49
N GLY A 55 -18.70 8.34 4.57
CA GLY A 55 -18.59 9.74 4.90
C GLY A 55 -19.76 10.22 5.75
N LEU A 56 -19.42 10.69 6.97
CA LEU A 56 -20.18 11.64 7.78
C LEU A 56 -20.32 12.98 7.06
#